data_AF-A0A8D4VN16-F1
#
_entry.id   AF-A0A8D4VN16-F1
#
_cell.length_a   1.000
_cell.length_b   1.000
_cell.length_c   1.000
_cell.angle_alpha   90.00
_cell.angle_beta   90.00
_cell.angle_gamma   90.00
#
_symmetry.space_group_name_H-M   'P 1'
#
loop_
_entity.id
_entity.type
_entity.pdbx_description
1 polymer ?
#
loop_
_entity_poly.entity_id
_entity_poly.type
_entity_poly.pdbx_seq_one_letter_code
_entity_poly.pdbx_strand_id
1 'polypeptide(L)'
;MLSRFLDSCESEQLHLSGAIQPHGTLLLLDGQGRLSHVAANVEAFLGYKPEALLGRPLPDQLAALAVEVGDTPGSRRLNERTIDGVHGPLDVVVIRGEQNRIILELTQHLATGVSQPAIWSMPEPLANDILVAQEHLLRRIADLTGFQRVMFYSFHNDGDGEVVGEIRQGNAYGSYLGLRFPASDIPQIARTLYLKNPWRLIPDATADSVPVLGREAVIPDLTWSDLRSVSPIHQVYLANMGVRASLSFPVIVGRSLAALIAAHHSEVRHLSPALLEYAAMLVRNHAFALTAWHSQRRMRLLDGLNQHFDLIQGLLHRYGNIVDAWPESAVTLMEAFQADGAILCLDGIQAHAGEGFEPPALAAFDDWFCYQQSDFVWIGDSLSRQVPDFPLSKIAGVAALRLKSRDGSWLRIYLCRLEHVCEVTWGGNPDKPVEYHDGKVGIAPRRSFEKWVEKRLGYCRGWDNETRLLALKLRDLLYREFRP
;
A
#
# COMPACT_ATOMS: atom_id res chain seq x y z
N MET A 1 -8.58 -22.33 6.61
CA MET A 1 -7.33 -22.33 7.38
C MET A 1 -6.55 -21.02 7.21
N LEU A 2 -6.42 -20.49 5.97
CA LEU A 2 -5.87 -19.15 5.68
C LEU A 2 -6.60 -18.00 6.42
N SER A 3 -7.92 -18.09 6.61
CA SER A 3 -8.69 -17.08 7.34
C SER A 3 -8.23 -16.91 8.80
N ARG A 4 -7.91 -18.01 9.50
CA ARG A 4 -7.44 -17.97 10.90
C ARG A 4 -6.07 -17.30 11.06
N PHE A 5 -5.23 -17.25 10.01
CA PHE A 5 -3.94 -16.54 10.02
C PHE A 5 -4.16 -15.03 10.06
N LEU A 6 -5.00 -14.53 9.15
CA LEU A 6 -5.39 -13.14 9.08
C LEU A 6 -6.08 -12.72 10.37
N ASP A 7 -7.05 -13.51 10.86
CA ASP A 7 -7.79 -13.20 12.09
C ASP A 7 -6.88 -13.05 13.32
N SER A 8 -5.85 -13.91 13.46
CA SER A 8 -4.91 -13.85 14.59
C SER A 8 -3.91 -12.69 14.46
N CYS A 9 -3.35 -12.45 13.26
CA CYS A 9 -2.45 -11.31 13.00
C CYS A 9 -3.18 -9.97 13.11
N GLU A 10 -4.44 -9.91 12.72
CA GLU A 10 -5.29 -8.72 12.87
C GLU A 10 -5.71 -8.46 14.31
N SER A 11 -5.71 -9.49 15.17
CA SER A 11 -6.01 -9.37 16.60
C SER A 11 -4.83 -8.86 17.44
N GLU A 12 -3.60 -8.87 16.93
CA GLU A 12 -2.42 -8.41 17.67
C GLU A 12 -2.48 -6.90 17.89
N GLN A 13 -2.59 -6.47 19.15
CA GLN A 13 -2.64 -5.06 19.52
C GLN A 13 -1.23 -4.46 19.51
N LEU A 14 -0.67 -4.26 18.32
CA LEU A 14 0.71 -3.79 18.11
C LEU A 14 1.06 -2.51 18.86
N HIS A 15 0.08 -1.64 19.13
CA HIS A 15 0.22 -0.38 19.86
C HIS A 15 0.27 -0.57 21.39
N LEU A 16 -0.20 -1.71 21.92
CA LEU A 16 -0.17 -2.09 23.33
C LEU A 16 0.88 -3.16 23.58
N SER A 17 2.08 -3.01 22.99
CA SER A 17 3.16 -3.98 23.16
C SER A 17 3.78 -3.99 24.55
N GLY A 18 3.57 -2.93 25.35
CA GLY A 18 4.09 -2.79 26.72
C GLY A 18 5.62 -2.69 26.82
N ALA A 19 6.32 -2.57 25.69
CA ALA A 19 7.78 -2.55 25.64
C ALA A 19 8.30 -1.67 24.50
N ILE A 20 9.56 -1.25 24.63
CA ILE A 20 10.31 -0.47 23.63
C ILE A 20 11.54 -1.23 23.14
N GLN A 21 12.17 -0.72 22.09
CA GLN A 21 13.48 -1.15 21.61
C GLN A 21 14.58 -0.56 22.50
N PRO A 22 15.69 -1.27 22.74
CA PRO A 22 16.68 -0.89 23.77
C PRO A 22 17.61 0.27 23.39
N HIS A 23 17.59 0.74 22.14
CA HIS A 23 18.48 1.80 21.66
C HIS A 23 18.11 3.22 22.14
N GLY A 24 16.99 3.35 22.84
CA GLY A 24 16.55 4.56 23.50
C GLY A 24 15.82 4.25 24.81
N THR A 25 15.38 5.29 25.49
CA THR A 25 14.49 5.18 26.65
C THR A 25 13.24 6.03 26.48
N LEU A 26 12.20 5.76 27.26
CA LEU A 26 10.89 6.39 27.13
C LEU A 26 10.35 6.84 28.50
N LEU A 27 9.79 8.05 28.52
CA LEU A 27 9.00 8.60 29.63
C LEU A 27 7.61 8.97 29.11
N LEU A 28 6.56 8.65 29.85
CA LEU A 28 5.17 8.94 29.47
C LEU A 28 4.45 9.73 30.56
N LEU A 29 3.99 10.93 30.21
CA LEU A 29 3.16 11.77 31.06
C LEU A 29 1.67 11.50 30.84
N ASP A 30 0.93 11.41 31.94
CA ASP A 30 -0.53 11.47 31.91
C ASP A 30 -1.04 12.89 31.60
N GLY A 31 -2.36 13.02 31.41
CA GLY A 31 -2.99 14.32 31.15
C GLY A 31 -2.90 15.33 32.31
N GLN A 32 -2.39 14.93 33.48
CA GLN A 32 -2.11 15.80 34.62
C GLN A 32 -0.63 16.21 34.70
N GLY A 33 0.19 15.81 33.72
CA GLY A 33 1.62 16.13 33.68
C GLY A 33 2.48 15.32 34.65
N ARG A 34 2.01 14.15 35.11
CA ARG A 34 2.77 13.24 35.96
C ARG A 34 3.27 12.03 35.17
N LEU A 35 4.46 11.55 35.51
CA LEU A 35 5.06 10.36 34.92
C LEU A 35 4.22 9.13 35.27
N SER A 36 3.42 8.70 34.31
CA SER A 36 2.57 7.52 34.42
C SER A 36 3.33 6.24 34.08
N HIS A 37 4.26 6.32 33.14
CA HIS A 37 5.09 5.20 32.71
C HIS A 37 6.53 5.62 32.41
N VAL A 38 7.46 4.69 32.61
CA VAL A 38 8.89 4.87 32.42
C VAL A 38 9.48 3.55 31.91
N ALA A 39 10.35 3.59 30.90
CA ALA A 39 11.04 2.38 30.44
C ALA A 39 12.02 1.86 31.49
N ALA A 40 12.14 0.53 31.61
CA ALA A 40 13.00 -0.10 32.62
C ALA A 40 14.49 0.25 32.46
N ASN A 41 14.93 0.66 31.26
CA ASN A 41 16.32 1.04 30.99
C ASN A 41 16.62 2.53 31.23
N VAL A 42 15.70 3.32 31.78
CA VAL A 42 15.87 4.78 31.96
C VAL A 42 17.13 5.15 32.75
N GLU A 43 17.54 4.32 33.70
CA GLU A 43 18.74 4.55 34.53
C GLU A 43 20.01 4.60 33.67
N ALA A 44 20.08 3.80 32.60
CA ALA A 44 21.22 3.79 31.68
C ALA A 44 21.33 5.07 30.82
N PHE A 45 20.26 5.86 30.72
CA PHE A 45 20.22 7.10 29.94
C PHE A 45 20.29 8.34 30.83
N LEU A 46 19.51 8.38 31.91
CA LEU A 46 19.34 9.56 32.77
C LEU A 46 19.92 9.40 34.18
N GLY A 47 20.35 8.20 34.58
CA GLY A 47 20.89 7.95 35.92
C GLY A 47 19.84 7.87 37.04
N TYR A 48 18.54 7.95 36.70
CA TYR A 48 17.44 7.78 37.65
C TYR A 48 16.88 6.38 37.58
N LYS A 49 16.59 5.78 38.74
CA LYS A 49 15.85 4.52 38.81
C LYS A 49 14.37 4.75 38.41
N PRO A 50 13.69 3.78 37.75
CA PRO A 50 12.29 3.92 37.38
C PRO A 50 11.37 4.31 38.55
N GLU A 51 11.57 3.73 39.73
CA GLU A 51 10.75 3.97 40.93
C GLU A 51 10.92 5.39 41.48
N ALA A 52 12.07 6.03 41.20
CA ALA A 52 12.31 7.42 41.58
C ALA A 52 11.55 8.42 40.70
N LEU A 53 11.11 8.00 39.51
CA LEU A 53 10.46 8.84 38.51
C LEU A 53 8.93 8.67 38.50
N LEU A 54 8.42 7.46 38.69
CA LEU A 54 6.98 7.18 38.59
C LEU A 54 6.15 8.03 39.57
N GLY A 55 5.06 8.61 39.05
CA GLY A 55 4.12 9.48 39.77
C GLY A 55 4.60 10.92 39.99
N ARG A 56 5.85 11.25 39.65
CA ARG A 56 6.44 12.59 39.81
C ARG A 56 6.26 13.44 38.54
N PRO A 57 6.34 14.78 38.64
CA PRO A 57 6.51 15.62 37.45
C PRO A 57 7.83 15.29 36.72
N LEU A 58 7.97 15.74 35.47
CA LEU A 58 9.25 15.68 34.77
C LEU A 58 10.34 16.45 35.55
N PRO A 59 11.59 15.99 35.50
CA PRO A 59 12.73 16.83 35.86
C PRO A 59 12.71 18.15 35.07
N ASP A 60 13.11 19.26 35.70
CA ASP A 60 12.95 20.62 35.14
C ASP A 60 13.48 20.79 33.72
N GLN A 61 14.64 20.20 33.41
CA GLN A 61 15.25 20.25 32.08
C GLN A 61 14.38 19.59 30.99
N LEU A 62 13.69 18.49 31.32
CA LEU A 62 12.77 17.80 30.41
C LEU A 62 11.39 18.47 30.37
N ALA A 63 10.95 19.04 31.49
CA ALA A 63 9.67 19.74 31.59
C ALA A 63 9.59 20.93 30.63
N ALA A 64 10.70 21.67 30.45
CA ALA A 64 10.77 22.79 29.50
C ALA A 64 10.48 22.36 28.05
N LEU A 65 10.93 21.15 27.65
CA LEU A 65 10.75 20.63 26.29
C LEU A 65 9.31 20.16 26.03
N ALA A 66 8.61 19.69 27.07
CA ALA A 66 7.25 19.16 26.96
C ALA A 66 6.21 20.24 26.61
N VAL A 67 6.48 21.51 26.93
CA VAL A 67 5.58 22.65 26.66
C VAL A 67 5.53 23.02 25.17
N GLU A 68 6.52 22.58 24.41
CA GLU A 68 6.79 23.08 23.07
C GLU A 68 6.18 22.24 21.93
N VAL A 69 5.52 21.13 22.26
CA VAL A 69 4.89 20.22 21.29
C VAL A 69 3.43 20.63 21.03
N GLY A 70 3.00 20.56 19.77
CA GLY A 70 1.63 20.89 19.36
C GLY A 70 0.54 20.08 20.08
N ASP A 71 -0.70 20.58 20.03
CA ASP A 71 -1.82 20.03 20.79
C ASP A 71 -2.54 18.85 20.10
N THR A 72 -2.23 18.58 18.84
CA THR A 72 -2.84 17.48 18.08
C THR A 72 -2.09 16.16 18.31
N PRO A 73 -2.79 15.02 18.50
CA PRO A 73 -2.13 13.72 18.57
C PRO A 73 -1.22 13.46 17.37
N GLY A 74 0.00 13.00 17.64
CA GLY A 74 1.04 12.80 16.64
C GLY A 74 1.95 14.02 16.37
N SER A 75 1.61 15.20 16.89
CA SER A 75 2.54 16.34 16.89
C SER A 75 3.84 15.93 17.57
N ARG A 76 4.97 16.22 16.92
CA ARG A 76 6.30 15.85 17.40
C ARG A 76 7.27 17.02 17.29
N ARG A 77 8.22 17.08 18.23
CA ARG A 77 9.31 18.06 18.25
C ARG A 77 10.61 17.37 18.61
N LEU A 78 11.60 17.46 17.73
CA LEU A 78 12.96 17.02 17.98
C LEU A 78 13.75 18.13 18.67
N ASN A 79 14.46 17.78 19.74
CA ASN A 79 15.42 18.63 20.43
C ASN A 79 16.76 17.88 20.48
N GLU A 80 17.70 18.30 19.64
CA GLU A 80 19.00 17.64 19.53
C GLU A 80 19.95 18.08 20.64
N ARG A 81 20.76 17.15 21.17
CA ARG A 81 21.83 17.41 22.15
C ARG A 81 21.40 18.27 23.34
N THR A 82 20.16 18.09 23.80
CA THR A 82 19.53 19.03 24.74
C THR A 82 19.70 18.59 26.20
N ILE A 83 19.96 17.30 26.44
CA ILE A 83 20.13 16.73 27.79
C ILE A 83 21.48 16.02 27.87
N ASP A 84 22.25 16.28 28.91
CA ASP A 84 23.45 15.49 29.23
C ASP A 84 23.02 14.18 29.90
N GLY A 85 23.10 13.08 29.15
CA GLY A 85 22.85 11.73 29.64
C GLY A 85 24.09 11.07 30.25
N VAL A 86 23.90 9.87 30.80
CA VAL A 86 24.97 9.09 31.47
C VAL A 86 26.17 8.82 30.57
N HIS A 87 25.94 8.63 29.27
CA HIS A 87 26.99 8.29 28.29
C HIS A 87 27.21 9.39 27.23
N GLY A 88 26.76 10.62 27.49
CA GLY A 88 26.90 11.74 26.56
C GLY A 88 25.57 12.44 26.25
N PRO A 89 25.57 13.40 25.33
CA PRO A 89 24.39 14.19 24.99
C PRO A 89 23.31 13.31 24.36
N LEU A 90 22.06 13.56 24.75
CA LEU A 90 20.87 12.88 24.26
C LEU A 90 20.05 13.80 23.34
N ASP A 91 19.48 13.18 22.31
CA ASP A 91 18.40 13.76 21.52
C ASP A 91 17.07 13.40 22.18
N VAL A 92 16.13 14.34 22.23
CA VAL A 92 14.81 14.17 22.83
C VAL A 92 13.73 14.44 21.79
N VAL A 93 12.94 13.41 21.49
CA VAL A 93 11.71 13.56 20.70
C VAL A 93 10.54 13.65 21.66
N VAL A 94 9.84 14.78 21.64
CA VAL A 94 8.60 15.00 22.40
C VAL A 94 7.43 14.77 21.46
N ILE A 95 6.49 13.90 21.86
CA ILE A 95 5.37 13.49 21.02
C ILE A 95 4.06 13.66 21.80
N ARG A 96 3.08 14.33 21.19
CA ARG A 96 1.71 14.43 21.71
C ARG A 96 0.97 13.12 21.46
N GLY A 97 0.56 12.46 22.54
CA GLY A 97 -0.33 11.30 22.50
C GLY A 97 -1.80 11.68 22.57
N GLU A 98 -2.66 10.66 22.58
CA GLU A 98 -4.09 10.81 22.84
C GLU A 98 -4.35 11.32 24.26
N GLN A 99 -5.51 11.95 24.48
CA GLN A 99 -5.94 12.42 25.82
C GLN A 99 -4.93 13.35 26.50
N ASN A 100 -4.24 14.18 25.72
CA ASN A 100 -3.22 15.12 26.19
C ASN A 100 -2.00 14.48 26.87
N ARG A 101 -1.76 13.18 26.66
CA ARG A 101 -0.54 12.50 27.11
C ARG A 101 0.66 13.02 26.34
N ILE A 102 1.84 12.97 26.96
CA ILE A 102 3.11 13.35 26.32
C ILE A 102 4.07 12.18 26.44
N ILE A 103 4.66 11.79 25.32
CA ILE A 103 5.72 10.79 25.26
C ILE A 103 7.03 11.54 25.03
N LEU A 104 8.06 11.24 25.83
CA LEU A 104 9.42 11.71 25.61
C LEU A 104 10.27 10.47 25.30
N GLU A 105 10.87 10.46 24.12
CA GLU A 105 11.79 9.43 23.69
C GLU A 105 13.19 10.01 23.66
N LEU A 106 14.12 9.35 24.33
CA LEU A 106 15.51 9.80 24.44
C LEU A 106 16.43 8.77 23.78
N THR A 107 17.30 9.24 22.90
CA THR A 107 18.31 8.43 22.23
C THR A 107 19.67 9.08 22.35
N GLN A 108 20.74 8.27 22.30
CA GLN A 108 22.09 8.82 22.20
C GLN A 108 22.21 9.69 20.95
N HIS A 109 22.83 10.87 21.09
CA HIS A 109 23.04 11.75 19.95
C HIS A 109 23.94 11.08 18.92
N LEU A 110 23.45 11.01 17.69
CA LEU A 110 24.21 10.53 16.55
C LEU A 110 24.45 11.69 15.60
N ALA A 111 25.72 12.04 15.41
CA ALA A 111 26.10 13.11 14.50
C ALA A 111 25.58 12.78 13.09
N THR A 112 24.72 13.63 12.55
CA THR A 112 24.31 13.52 11.15
C THR A 112 25.47 14.01 10.28
N GLY A 113 26.05 13.12 9.46
CA GLY A 113 26.97 13.53 8.38
C GLY A 113 26.30 14.36 7.27
N VAL A 114 25.01 14.68 7.42
CA VAL A 114 24.25 15.54 6.53
C VAL A 114 24.52 16.98 6.93
N SER A 115 25.49 17.63 6.27
CA SER A 115 25.56 19.09 6.27
C SER A 115 24.22 19.64 5.79
N GLN A 116 23.68 20.67 6.44
CA GLN A 116 22.34 21.24 6.21
C GLN A 116 21.92 21.06 4.74
N PRO A 117 20.83 20.34 4.45
CA PRO A 117 20.59 19.90 3.10
C PRO A 117 20.34 21.12 2.23
N ALA A 118 21.24 21.34 1.25
CA ALA A 118 20.92 22.12 0.08
C ALA A 118 19.51 21.70 -0.36
N ILE A 119 18.62 22.67 -0.59
CA ILE A 119 17.24 22.46 -1.01
C ILE A 119 17.25 21.34 -2.05
N TRP A 120 16.83 20.15 -1.67
CA TRP A 120 16.69 19.06 -2.62
C TRP A 120 15.47 19.44 -3.45
N SER A 121 15.71 20.11 -4.56
CA SER A 121 14.75 20.15 -5.64
C SER A 121 14.67 18.72 -6.12
N MET A 122 13.62 18.00 -5.70
CA MET A 122 13.14 16.91 -6.54
C MET A 122 13.05 17.53 -7.94
N PRO A 123 13.65 16.92 -8.98
CA PRO A 123 13.32 17.36 -10.32
C PRO A 123 11.79 17.39 -10.35
N GLU A 124 11.20 18.54 -10.72
CA GLU A 124 9.77 18.53 -11.02
C GLU A 124 9.56 17.29 -11.86
N PRO A 125 8.58 16.42 -11.52
CA PRO A 125 8.27 15.34 -12.42
C PRO A 125 7.96 16.03 -13.73
N LEU A 126 8.92 16.03 -14.67
CA LEU A 126 8.63 16.29 -16.06
C LEU A 126 7.43 15.39 -16.29
N ALA A 127 6.35 15.98 -16.80
CA ALA A 127 5.01 15.43 -16.76
C ALA A 127 4.87 13.99 -17.33
N ASN A 128 5.96 13.41 -17.81
CA ASN A 128 6.09 12.12 -18.46
C ASN A 128 6.79 11.01 -17.66
N ASP A 129 7.48 11.23 -16.52
CA ASP A 129 8.08 10.06 -15.83
C ASP A 129 8.19 10.12 -14.29
N ILE A 130 7.11 9.72 -13.61
CA ILE A 130 7.07 9.53 -12.15
C ILE A 130 8.00 8.41 -11.68
N LEU A 131 8.36 7.44 -12.54
CA LEU A 131 9.20 6.32 -12.17
C LEU A 131 10.66 6.76 -12.00
N VAL A 132 11.14 7.69 -12.83
CA VAL A 132 12.47 8.31 -12.67
C VAL A 132 12.56 9.05 -11.34
N ALA A 133 11.54 9.83 -10.98
CA ALA A 133 11.49 10.53 -9.70
C ALA A 133 11.46 9.54 -8.50
N GLN A 134 10.74 8.42 -8.64
CA GLN A 134 10.72 7.34 -7.65
C GLN A 134 12.10 6.70 -7.49
N GLU A 135 12.78 6.35 -8.58
CA GLU A 135 14.12 5.75 -8.54
C GLU A 135 15.14 6.70 -7.86
N HIS A 136 15.11 7.98 -8.21
CA HIS A 136 15.95 8.99 -7.58
C HIS A 136 15.69 9.11 -6.08
N LEU A 137 14.43 9.05 -5.65
CA LEU A 137 14.08 9.04 -4.23
C LEU A 137 14.65 7.81 -3.54
N LEU A 138 14.46 6.61 -4.08
CA LEU A 138 14.98 5.37 -3.47
C LEU A 138 16.50 5.42 -3.33
N ARG A 139 17.21 5.91 -4.36
CA ARG A 139 18.66 6.07 -4.32
C ARG A 139 19.08 7.07 -3.26
N ARG A 140 18.39 8.20 -3.16
CA ARG A 140 18.64 9.22 -2.13
C ARG A 140 18.41 8.68 -0.73
N ILE A 141 17.34 7.92 -0.50
CA ILE A 141 17.09 7.24 0.78
C ILE A 141 18.20 6.23 1.09
N ALA A 142 18.64 5.45 0.11
CA ALA A 142 19.74 4.50 0.29
C ALA A 142 21.04 5.23 0.70
N ASP A 143 21.42 6.30 -0.01
CA ASP A 143 22.64 7.07 0.29
C ASP A 143 22.59 7.77 1.65
N LEU A 144 21.43 8.33 2.03
CA LEU A 144 21.25 8.99 3.33
C LEU A 144 21.32 7.99 4.48
N THR A 145 20.60 6.87 4.34
CA THR A 145 20.42 5.91 5.45
C THR A 145 21.54 4.88 5.51
N GLY A 146 22.24 4.63 4.40
CA GLY A 146 23.21 3.56 4.24
C GLY A 146 22.61 2.15 4.27
N PHE A 147 21.29 2.02 4.05
CA PHE A 147 20.65 0.71 3.95
C PHE A 147 21.02 0.01 2.64
N GLN A 148 21.32 -1.29 2.72
CA GLN A 148 21.78 -2.09 1.58
C GLN A 148 20.71 -2.35 0.53
N ARG A 149 19.43 -2.36 0.93
CA ARG A 149 18.31 -2.51 0.01
C ARG A 149 17.24 -1.49 0.37
N VAL A 150 16.75 -0.75 -0.62
CA VAL A 150 15.64 0.20 -0.47
C VAL A 150 14.64 -0.07 -1.60
N MET A 151 13.38 -0.26 -1.25
CA MET A 151 12.33 -0.76 -2.13
C MET A 151 11.14 0.18 -2.11
N PHE A 152 10.48 0.33 -3.25
CA PHE A 152 9.14 0.90 -3.33
C PHE A 152 8.14 -0.26 -3.40
N TYR A 153 7.45 -0.50 -2.29
CA TYR A 153 6.47 -1.56 -2.11
C TYR A 153 5.07 -0.97 -2.27
N SER A 154 4.42 -1.20 -3.42
CA SER A 154 3.08 -0.69 -3.73
C SER A 154 2.01 -1.65 -3.26
N PHE A 155 0.95 -1.14 -2.62
CA PHE A 155 -0.22 -1.95 -2.28
C PHE A 155 -1.18 -2.06 -3.46
N HIS A 156 -1.79 -3.24 -3.62
CA HIS A 156 -2.86 -3.56 -4.55
C HIS A 156 -4.22 -3.50 -3.84
N ASN A 157 -5.31 -3.53 -4.61
CA ASN A 157 -6.68 -3.41 -4.09
C ASN A 157 -7.11 -4.59 -3.21
N ASP A 158 -6.53 -5.76 -3.42
CA ASP A 158 -6.70 -6.97 -2.60
C ASP A 158 -5.91 -6.91 -1.28
N GLY A 159 -5.10 -5.87 -1.08
CA GLY A 159 -4.24 -5.66 0.09
C GLY A 159 -2.87 -6.31 -0.04
N ASP A 160 -2.63 -7.10 -1.07
CA ASP A 160 -1.29 -7.61 -1.39
C ASP A 160 -0.38 -6.44 -1.76
N GLY A 161 0.92 -6.66 -1.75
CA GLY A 161 1.84 -5.64 -2.24
C GLY A 161 2.94 -6.20 -3.11
N GLU A 162 3.55 -5.29 -3.86
CA GLU A 162 4.50 -5.61 -4.91
C GLU A 162 5.67 -4.64 -4.86
N VAL A 163 6.88 -5.15 -4.99
CA VAL A 163 8.07 -4.30 -5.11
C VAL A 163 8.18 -3.82 -6.55
N VAL A 164 7.80 -2.56 -6.78
CA VAL A 164 7.78 -1.92 -8.11
C VAL A 164 9.02 -1.06 -8.37
N GLY A 165 9.89 -0.91 -7.38
CA GLY A 165 11.19 -0.26 -7.52
C GLY A 165 12.16 -0.79 -6.48
N GLU A 166 13.45 -0.92 -6.82
CA GLU A 166 14.47 -1.44 -5.92
C GLU A 166 15.82 -0.76 -6.20
N ILE A 167 16.48 -0.31 -5.14
CA ILE A 167 17.89 0.09 -5.13
C ILE A 167 18.63 -0.86 -4.19
N ARG A 168 19.75 -1.40 -4.67
CA ARG A 168 20.64 -2.27 -3.91
C ARG A 168 22.04 -1.66 -3.85
N GLN A 169 22.66 -1.74 -2.69
CA GLN A 169 24.03 -1.30 -2.42
C GLN A 169 24.78 -2.40 -1.66
N GLY A 170 26.10 -2.47 -1.85
CA GLY A 170 26.94 -3.47 -1.20
C GLY A 170 26.61 -4.91 -1.63
N ASN A 171 26.52 -5.82 -0.67
CA ASN A 171 26.37 -7.27 -0.88
C ASN A 171 24.92 -7.76 -0.78
N ALA A 172 23.92 -6.89 -0.99
CA ALA A 172 22.51 -7.28 -0.96
C ALA A 172 22.21 -8.41 -1.96
N TYR A 173 21.93 -9.62 -1.45
CA TYR A 173 21.73 -10.82 -2.26
C TYR A 173 20.33 -10.90 -2.87
N GLY A 174 20.24 -11.33 -4.13
CA GLY A 174 18.97 -11.45 -4.86
C GLY A 174 18.32 -10.10 -5.15
N SER A 175 17.19 -10.13 -5.84
CA SER A 175 16.35 -8.96 -6.11
C SER A 175 14.92 -9.28 -5.72
N TYR A 176 14.25 -8.31 -5.10
CA TYR A 176 12.82 -8.41 -4.81
C TYR A 176 11.97 -7.67 -5.84
N LEU A 177 12.58 -7.00 -6.82
CA LEU A 177 11.85 -6.31 -7.88
C LEU A 177 10.88 -7.26 -8.62
N GLY A 178 9.61 -6.87 -8.70
CA GLY A 178 8.52 -7.64 -9.29
C GLY A 178 8.00 -8.79 -8.43
N LEU A 179 8.51 -8.98 -7.20
CA LEU A 179 7.94 -9.94 -6.26
C LEU A 179 6.67 -9.37 -5.62
N ARG A 180 5.60 -10.16 -5.63
CA ARG A 180 4.41 -9.95 -4.82
C ARG A 180 4.52 -10.61 -3.45
N PHE A 181 3.89 -9.99 -2.47
CA PHE A 181 3.80 -10.41 -1.09
C PHE A 181 2.34 -10.30 -0.65
N PRO A 182 1.82 -11.30 0.07
CA PRO A 182 0.41 -11.33 0.43
C PRO A 182 0.06 -10.27 1.48
N ALA A 183 -1.20 -9.85 1.50
CA ALA A 183 -1.75 -8.85 2.43
C ALA A 183 -1.48 -9.17 3.91
N SER A 184 -1.25 -10.44 4.22
CA SER A 184 -1.01 -10.95 5.55
C SER A 184 0.41 -10.70 6.08
N ASP A 185 1.38 -10.41 5.20
CA ASP A 185 2.73 -10.03 5.61
C ASP A 185 2.76 -8.63 6.25
N ILE A 186 1.79 -7.76 5.91
CA ILE A 186 1.58 -6.44 6.53
C ILE A 186 0.10 -6.30 6.90
N PRO A 187 -0.34 -6.82 8.06
CA PRO A 187 -1.75 -6.88 8.43
C PRO A 187 -2.40 -5.50 8.58
N GLN A 188 -3.74 -5.45 8.54
CA GLN A 188 -4.50 -4.20 8.56
C GLN A 188 -4.19 -3.29 9.76
N ILE A 189 -3.92 -3.87 10.93
CA ILE A 189 -3.52 -3.11 12.13
C ILE A 189 -2.17 -2.41 11.96
N ALA A 190 -1.20 -3.05 11.29
CA ALA A 190 0.07 -2.42 10.95
C ALA A 190 -0.13 -1.31 9.90
N ARG A 191 -0.93 -1.55 8.87
CA ARG A 191 -1.28 -0.53 7.85
C ARG A 191 -1.94 0.71 8.48
N THR A 192 -2.79 0.50 9.48
CA THR A 192 -3.43 1.60 10.22
C THR A 192 -2.42 2.41 11.03
N LEU A 193 -1.42 1.77 11.63
CA LEU A 193 -0.33 2.47 12.32
C LEU A 193 0.58 3.25 11.36
N TYR A 194 0.79 2.75 10.14
CA TYR A 194 1.54 3.47 9.10
C TYR A 194 0.84 4.74 8.61
N LEU A 195 -0.50 4.82 8.73
CA LEU A 195 -1.23 6.06 8.45
C LEU A 195 -1.03 7.14 9.52
N LYS A 196 -0.59 6.74 10.73
CA LYS A 196 -0.34 7.64 11.85
C LYS A 196 1.13 8.06 11.92
N ASN A 197 2.05 7.10 11.82
CA ASN A 197 3.47 7.36 12.07
C ASN A 197 4.24 7.70 10.78
N PRO A 198 5.13 8.71 10.80
CA PRO A 198 5.87 9.13 9.61
C PRO A 198 6.98 8.16 9.18
N TRP A 199 7.40 7.25 10.06
CA TRP A 199 8.35 6.18 9.77
C TRP A 199 8.22 5.05 10.80
N ARG A 200 8.89 3.93 10.53
CA ARG A 200 9.16 2.88 11.50
C ARG A 200 10.59 2.37 11.32
N LEU A 201 11.44 2.60 12.33
CA LEU A 201 12.81 2.10 12.38
C LEU A 201 12.93 0.93 13.36
N ILE A 202 13.63 -0.11 12.93
CA ILE A 202 14.08 -1.25 13.72
C ILE A 202 15.59 -1.35 13.51
N PRO A 203 16.43 -0.78 14.40
CA PRO A 203 17.88 -0.79 14.22
C PRO A 203 18.49 -2.18 14.39
N ASP A 204 17.91 -3.01 15.26
CA ASP A 204 18.32 -4.38 15.50
C ASP A 204 17.09 -5.24 15.84
N ALA A 205 16.70 -6.10 14.92
CA ALA A 205 15.57 -7.02 15.07
C ALA A 205 15.85 -8.17 16.07
N THR A 206 17.12 -8.40 16.41
CA THR A 206 17.54 -9.45 17.35
C THR A 206 17.64 -8.96 18.80
N ALA A 207 17.49 -7.65 19.02
CA ALA A 207 17.62 -7.08 20.34
C ALA A 207 16.38 -7.35 21.21
N ASP A 208 16.62 -7.69 22.48
CA ASP A 208 15.55 -7.89 23.46
C ASP A 208 14.81 -6.58 23.73
N SER A 209 13.47 -6.66 23.80
CA SER A 209 12.65 -5.51 24.12
C SER A 209 12.75 -5.12 25.59
N VAL A 210 12.71 -3.82 25.88
CA VAL A 210 12.74 -3.27 27.24
C VAL A 210 11.31 -3.00 27.71
N PRO A 211 10.86 -3.57 28.84
CA PRO A 211 9.51 -3.34 29.34
C PRO A 211 9.31 -1.88 29.76
N VAL A 212 8.09 -1.38 29.55
CA VAL A 212 7.65 -0.08 30.05
C VAL A 212 6.89 -0.28 31.36
N LEU A 213 7.43 0.28 32.43
CA LEU A 213 6.91 0.14 33.79
C LEU A 213 5.89 1.24 34.04
N GLY A 214 4.69 0.88 34.47
CA GLY A 214 3.61 1.81 34.82
C GLY A 214 3.50 2.02 36.33
N ARG A 215 2.97 3.17 36.74
CA ARG A 215 2.50 3.40 38.12
C ARG A 215 1.37 2.43 38.49
N GLU A 216 0.53 2.12 37.50
CA GLU A 216 -0.57 1.18 37.58
C GLU A 216 -0.33 0.04 36.57
N ALA A 217 -1.03 -1.09 36.73
CA ALA A 217 -0.90 -2.26 35.85
C ALA A 217 -1.64 -2.07 34.50
N VAL A 218 -1.55 -0.88 33.92
CA VAL A 218 -2.13 -0.52 32.62
C VAL A 218 -1.02 -0.54 31.57
N ILE A 219 -1.29 -1.17 30.42
CA ILE A 219 -0.34 -1.18 29.31
C ILE A 219 -0.39 0.19 28.61
N PRO A 220 0.76 0.86 28.39
CA PRO A 220 0.77 2.15 27.72
C PRO A 220 0.39 2.02 26.25
N ASP A 221 -0.32 3.02 25.73
CA ASP A 221 -0.53 3.19 24.30
C ASP A 221 0.72 3.79 23.66
N LEU A 222 1.39 2.99 22.84
CA LEU A 222 2.61 3.34 22.12
C LEU A 222 2.33 3.61 20.62
N THR A 223 1.09 3.93 20.24
CA THR A 223 0.68 4.24 18.87
C THR A 223 1.63 5.20 18.17
N TRP A 224 2.09 6.24 18.87
CA TRP A 224 2.90 7.34 18.32
C TRP A 224 4.40 7.24 18.64
N SER A 225 4.81 6.20 19.37
CA SER A 225 6.19 5.99 19.81
C SER A 225 7.04 5.43 18.67
N ASP A 226 8.18 6.07 18.38
CA ASP A 226 9.15 5.55 17.41
C ASP A 226 9.92 4.36 18.02
N LEU A 227 10.11 4.36 19.35
CA LEU A 227 10.82 3.33 20.10
C LEU A 227 10.00 2.07 20.37
N ARG A 228 8.71 2.02 20.07
CA ARG A 228 7.85 0.85 20.32
C ARG A 228 8.50 -0.48 19.92
N SER A 229 8.34 -1.53 20.72
CA SER A 229 8.95 -2.84 20.44
C SER A 229 8.45 -3.47 19.13
N VAL A 230 9.19 -4.47 18.65
CA VAL A 230 8.86 -5.23 17.44
C VAL A 230 7.99 -6.42 17.84
N SER A 231 6.96 -6.74 17.04
CA SER A 231 6.21 -7.99 17.21
C SER A 231 7.16 -9.19 17.08
N PRO A 232 7.11 -10.18 18.00
CA PRO A 232 7.93 -11.39 17.89
C PRO A 232 7.72 -12.14 16.56
N ILE A 233 6.50 -12.10 16.02
CA ILE A 233 6.19 -12.69 14.70
C ILE A 233 6.98 -11.97 13.61
N HIS A 234 7.04 -10.63 13.66
CA HIS A 234 7.79 -9.85 12.69
C HIS A 234 9.31 -10.01 12.86
N GLN A 235 9.82 -10.22 14.08
CA GLN A 235 11.24 -10.55 14.30
C GLN A 235 11.62 -11.86 13.59
N VAL A 236 10.80 -12.91 13.72
CA VAL A 236 11.03 -14.18 13.01
C VAL A 236 10.92 -13.99 11.50
N TYR A 237 9.97 -13.17 11.02
CA TYR A 237 9.86 -12.83 9.60
C TYR A 237 11.15 -12.17 9.06
N LEU A 238 11.68 -11.16 9.75
CA LEU A 238 12.92 -10.48 9.37
C LEU A 238 14.12 -11.44 9.43
N ALA A 239 14.20 -12.28 10.45
CA ALA A 239 15.25 -13.30 10.56
C ALA A 239 15.22 -14.30 9.41
N ASN A 240 14.04 -14.76 8.99
CA ASN A 240 13.88 -15.66 7.84
C ASN A 240 14.31 -14.98 6.51
N MET A 241 14.24 -13.65 6.43
CA MET A 241 14.77 -12.88 5.30
C MET A 241 16.28 -12.58 5.39
N GLY A 242 16.94 -12.90 6.51
CA GLY A 242 18.32 -12.49 6.79
C GLY A 242 18.46 -10.98 7.04
N VAL A 243 17.40 -10.32 7.49
CA VAL A 243 17.35 -8.88 7.76
C VAL A 243 17.55 -8.63 9.25
N ARG A 244 18.54 -7.79 9.60
CA ARG A 244 18.81 -7.39 10.99
C ARG A 244 18.31 -5.98 11.30
N ALA A 245 18.37 -5.05 10.35
CA ALA A 245 17.75 -3.74 10.51
C ALA A 245 16.71 -3.51 9.42
N SER A 246 15.59 -2.87 9.80
CA SER A 246 14.49 -2.54 8.90
C SER A 246 14.04 -1.10 9.11
N LEU A 247 13.77 -0.39 8.03
CA LEU A 247 13.24 0.96 8.04
C LEU A 247 12.10 1.05 7.03
N SER A 248 11.01 1.72 7.39
CA SER A 248 9.92 1.98 6.45
C SER A 248 9.37 3.39 6.56
N PHE A 249 8.98 3.95 5.42
CA PHE A 249 8.28 5.23 5.30
C PHE A 249 6.95 5.01 4.56
N PRO A 250 5.82 5.48 5.10
CA PRO A 250 4.54 5.43 4.41
C PRO A 250 4.47 6.43 3.26
N VAL A 251 3.98 5.97 2.11
CA VAL A 251 3.61 6.81 0.97
C VAL A 251 2.09 6.93 0.96
N ILE A 252 1.59 8.07 1.43
CA ILE A 252 0.16 8.33 1.57
C ILE A 252 -0.31 9.18 0.39
N VAL A 253 -1.29 8.67 -0.36
CA VAL A 253 -1.94 9.39 -1.45
C VAL A 253 -3.40 9.59 -1.09
N GLY A 254 -3.82 10.85 -0.96
CA GLY A 254 -5.14 11.19 -0.42
C GLY A 254 -5.26 10.79 1.06
N ARG A 255 -6.03 9.73 1.34
CA ARG A 255 -6.23 9.17 2.70
C ARG A 255 -5.84 7.70 2.82
N SER A 256 -5.21 7.16 1.78
CA SER A 256 -4.90 5.74 1.68
C SER A 256 -3.39 5.52 1.70
N LEU A 257 -2.97 4.43 2.34
CA LEU A 257 -1.59 3.96 2.29
C LEU A 257 -1.35 3.33 0.92
N ALA A 258 -0.80 4.10 -0.01
CA ALA A 258 -0.61 3.66 -1.40
C ALA A 258 0.62 2.77 -1.55
N ALA A 259 1.68 3.06 -0.81
CA ALA A 259 2.92 2.29 -0.81
C ALA A 259 3.69 2.43 0.50
N LEU A 260 4.73 1.61 0.67
CA LEU A 260 5.81 1.79 1.63
C LEU A 260 7.13 1.93 0.88
N ILE A 261 7.98 2.86 1.31
CA ILE A 261 9.41 2.74 1.03
C ILE A 261 9.99 1.88 2.15
N ALA A 262 10.39 0.65 1.83
CA ALA A 262 10.91 -0.32 2.78
C ALA A 262 12.41 -0.54 2.54
N ALA A 263 13.20 -0.49 3.59
CA ALA A 263 14.65 -0.62 3.53
C ALA A 263 15.15 -1.70 4.49
N HIS A 264 16.03 -2.58 4.00
CA HIS A 264 16.59 -3.70 4.75
C HIS A 264 18.12 -3.64 4.79
N HIS A 265 18.69 -4.05 5.92
CA HIS A 265 20.12 -4.20 6.11
C HIS A 265 20.42 -5.51 6.86
N SER A 266 21.49 -6.20 6.48
CA SER A 266 21.96 -7.42 7.13
C SER A 266 22.62 -7.22 8.51
N GLU A 267 22.85 -5.97 8.92
CA GLU A 267 23.57 -5.59 10.14
C GLU A 267 22.78 -4.54 10.92
N VAL A 268 23.21 -4.27 12.16
CA VAL A 268 22.61 -3.21 12.98
C VAL A 268 22.77 -1.87 12.30
N ARG A 269 21.69 -1.09 12.26
CA ARG A 269 21.72 0.25 11.67
C ARG A 269 20.95 1.27 12.50
N HIS A 270 21.68 2.04 13.29
CA HIS A 270 21.13 3.20 13.99
C HIS A 270 21.09 4.42 13.07
N LEU A 271 20.02 5.20 13.17
CA LEU A 271 19.84 6.47 12.47
C LEU A 271 19.42 7.51 13.50
N SER A 272 19.86 8.76 13.31
CA SER A 272 19.39 9.86 14.16
C SER A 272 17.95 10.24 13.81
N PRO A 273 17.17 10.78 14.77
CA PRO A 273 15.85 11.34 14.49
C PRO A 273 15.86 12.42 13.40
N ALA A 274 16.86 13.31 13.39
CA ALA A 274 16.99 14.36 12.37
C ALA A 274 17.08 13.79 10.93
N LEU A 275 17.83 12.69 10.77
CA LEU A 275 17.93 12.02 9.47
C LEU A 275 16.60 11.39 9.06
N LEU A 276 15.88 10.77 10.00
CA LEU A 276 14.55 10.19 9.76
C LEU A 276 13.52 11.27 9.38
N GLU A 277 13.54 12.43 10.05
CA GLU A 277 12.68 13.57 9.71
C GLU A 277 12.93 14.08 8.30
N TYR A 278 14.21 14.24 7.94
CA TYR A 278 14.61 14.67 6.60
C TYR A 278 14.21 13.64 5.53
N ALA A 279 14.48 12.35 5.75
CA ALA A 279 14.08 11.28 4.86
C ALA A 279 12.55 11.24 4.67
N ALA A 280 11.79 11.32 5.76
CA ALA A 280 10.34 11.34 5.72
C ALA A 280 9.79 12.57 4.98
N MET A 281 10.46 13.72 5.08
CA MET A 281 10.12 14.91 4.27
C MET A 281 10.27 14.64 2.77
N LEU A 282 11.35 13.99 2.35
CA LEU A 282 11.55 13.61 0.93
C LEU A 282 10.44 12.67 0.45
N VAL A 283 10.06 11.69 1.26
CA VAL A 283 8.97 10.76 0.95
C VAL A 283 7.62 11.48 0.84
N ARG A 284 7.33 12.43 1.75
CA ARG A 284 6.11 13.26 1.66
C ARG A 284 6.09 14.10 0.38
N ASN A 285 7.20 14.74 0.03
CA ASN A 285 7.30 15.53 -1.21
C ASN A 285 7.03 14.67 -2.45
N HIS A 286 7.56 13.45 -2.48
CA HIS A 286 7.25 12.50 -3.55
C HIS A 286 5.78 12.07 -3.56
N ALA A 287 5.18 11.81 -2.40
CA ALA A 287 3.76 11.47 -2.32
C ALA A 287 2.85 12.61 -2.85
N PHE A 288 3.20 13.87 -2.61
CA PHE A 288 2.53 15.02 -3.22
C PHE A 288 2.68 15.04 -4.75
N ALA A 289 3.91 14.83 -5.25
CA ALA A 289 4.17 14.75 -6.68
C ALA A 289 3.42 13.60 -7.35
N LEU A 290 3.35 12.43 -6.70
CA LEU A 290 2.60 11.27 -7.15
C LEU A 290 1.09 11.57 -7.22
N THR A 291 0.54 12.28 -6.23
CA THR A 291 -0.86 12.71 -6.23
C THR A 291 -1.18 13.64 -7.40
N ALA A 292 -0.30 14.62 -7.66
CA ALA A 292 -0.42 15.53 -8.79
C ALA A 292 -0.35 14.77 -10.13
N TRP A 293 0.60 13.84 -10.23
CA TRP A 293 0.76 12.99 -11.41
C TRP A 293 -0.48 12.12 -11.68
N HIS A 294 -1.04 11.45 -10.66
CA HIS A 294 -2.27 10.68 -10.80
C HIS A 294 -3.44 11.55 -11.29
N SER A 295 -3.55 12.77 -10.75
CA SER A 295 -4.60 13.72 -11.15
C SER A 295 -4.43 14.15 -12.61
N GLN A 296 -3.21 14.48 -13.03
CA GLN A 296 -2.92 14.87 -14.41
C GLN A 296 -3.12 13.70 -15.38
N ARG A 297 -2.68 12.49 -15.02
CA ARG A 297 -2.91 11.27 -15.81
C ARG A 297 -4.40 11.02 -15.99
N ARG A 298 -5.19 11.14 -14.91
CA ARG A 298 -6.65 11.01 -14.97
C ARG A 298 -7.29 12.05 -15.88
N MET A 299 -6.83 13.31 -15.87
CA MET A 299 -7.34 14.34 -16.78
C MET A 299 -7.04 14.00 -18.25
N ARG A 300 -5.78 13.68 -18.58
CA ARG A 300 -5.39 13.30 -19.95
C ARG A 300 -6.17 12.08 -20.44
N LEU A 301 -6.39 11.12 -19.56
CA LEU A 301 -7.24 9.98 -19.89
C LEU A 301 -8.66 10.44 -20.21
N LEU A 302 -9.31 11.22 -19.34
CA LEU A 302 -10.67 11.70 -19.56
C LEU A 302 -10.82 12.45 -20.89
N ASP A 303 -9.81 13.24 -21.26
CA ASP A 303 -9.73 13.93 -22.55
C ASP A 303 -9.63 12.94 -23.71
N GLY A 304 -8.76 11.93 -23.62
CA GLY A 304 -8.65 10.85 -24.60
C GLY A 304 -9.94 10.03 -24.74
N LEU A 305 -10.65 9.78 -23.63
CA LEU A 305 -11.94 9.10 -23.67
C LEU A 305 -12.97 9.89 -24.47
N ASN A 306 -13.01 11.22 -24.30
CA ASN A 306 -13.95 12.07 -25.06
C ASN A 306 -13.66 11.98 -26.56
N GLN A 307 -12.39 11.99 -26.97
CA GLN A 307 -12.01 11.85 -28.38
C GLN A 307 -12.50 10.55 -29.00
N HIS A 308 -12.37 9.40 -28.31
CA HIS A 308 -12.90 8.13 -28.80
C HIS A 308 -14.43 8.13 -28.97
N PHE A 309 -15.15 8.77 -28.04
CA PHE A 309 -16.61 8.84 -28.12
C PHE A 309 -17.11 9.82 -29.18
N ASP A 310 -16.41 10.93 -29.42
CA ASP A 310 -16.74 11.86 -30.50
C ASP A 310 -16.59 11.17 -31.87
N LEU A 311 -15.61 10.29 -32.04
CA LEU A 311 -15.46 9.46 -33.25
C LEU A 311 -16.64 8.51 -33.44
N ILE A 312 -17.03 7.78 -32.39
CA ILE A 312 -18.19 6.86 -32.44
C ILE A 312 -19.46 7.65 -32.75
N GLN A 313 -19.66 8.82 -32.14
CA GLN A 313 -20.82 9.66 -32.41
C GLN A 313 -20.83 10.14 -33.87
N GLY A 314 -19.68 10.54 -34.42
CA GLY A 314 -19.53 10.91 -35.83
C GLY A 314 -19.89 9.76 -36.78
N LEU A 315 -19.48 8.52 -36.46
CA LEU A 315 -19.84 7.33 -37.23
C LEU A 315 -21.35 7.05 -37.18
N LEU A 316 -21.96 7.14 -36.01
CA LEU A 316 -23.41 6.97 -35.86
C LEU A 316 -24.20 8.00 -36.67
N HIS A 317 -23.80 9.27 -36.65
CA HIS A 317 -24.45 10.31 -37.47
C HIS A 317 -24.25 10.08 -38.97
N ARG A 318 -23.07 9.59 -39.39
CA ARG A 318 -22.76 9.33 -40.79
C ARG A 318 -23.57 8.17 -41.38
N TYR A 319 -23.69 7.08 -40.62
CA TYR A 319 -24.38 5.85 -41.06
C TYR A 319 -25.86 5.80 -40.66
N GLY A 320 -26.29 6.62 -39.69
CA GLY A 320 -27.67 6.74 -39.23
C GLY A 320 -28.11 5.67 -38.22
N ASN A 321 -27.40 4.54 -38.10
CA ASN A 321 -27.65 3.52 -37.09
C ASN A 321 -26.37 2.76 -36.71
N ILE A 322 -26.38 2.10 -35.55
CA ILE A 322 -25.20 1.40 -35.02
C ILE A 322 -24.83 0.13 -35.78
N VAL A 323 -25.81 -0.55 -36.39
CA VAL A 323 -25.57 -1.82 -37.09
C VAL A 323 -24.71 -1.56 -38.33
N ASP A 324 -25.05 -0.53 -39.09
CA ASP A 324 -24.29 -0.10 -40.27
C ASP A 324 -22.96 0.57 -39.89
N ALA A 325 -22.92 1.30 -38.77
CA ALA A 325 -21.69 1.89 -38.25
C ALA A 325 -20.74 0.87 -37.60
N TRP A 326 -21.19 -0.38 -37.36
CA TRP A 326 -20.46 -1.37 -36.56
C TRP A 326 -19.06 -1.71 -37.09
N PRO A 327 -18.83 -1.90 -38.41
CA PRO A 327 -17.50 -2.26 -38.90
C PRO A 327 -16.40 -1.27 -38.52
N GLU A 328 -16.70 0.03 -38.47
CA GLU A 328 -15.76 1.08 -38.04
C GLU A 328 -15.82 1.30 -36.52
N SER A 329 -17.02 1.35 -35.95
CA SER A 329 -17.22 1.65 -34.51
C SER A 329 -16.62 0.55 -33.63
N ALA A 330 -16.70 -0.71 -34.05
CA ALA A 330 -16.15 -1.83 -33.30
C ALA A 330 -14.63 -1.75 -33.19
N VAL A 331 -13.92 -1.25 -34.22
CA VAL A 331 -12.46 -1.04 -34.18
C VAL A 331 -12.11 0.02 -33.13
N THR A 332 -12.78 1.17 -33.16
CA THR A 332 -12.58 2.23 -32.16
C THR A 332 -12.91 1.76 -30.74
N LEU A 333 -13.95 0.94 -30.58
CA LEU A 333 -14.31 0.35 -29.30
C LEU A 333 -13.26 -0.65 -28.79
N MET A 334 -12.76 -1.53 -29.66
CA MET A 334 -11.72 -2.48 -29.30
C MET A 334 -10.43 -1.75 -28.89
N GLU A 335 -10.04 -0.69 -29.59
CA GLU A 335 -8.88 0.14 -29.23
C GLU A 335 -9.09 0.86 -27.89
N ALA A 336 -10.25 1.50 -27.69
CA ALA A 336 -10.56 2.24 -26.49
C ALA A 336 -10.60 1.37 -25.22
N PHE A 337 -11.05 0.11 -25.36
CA PHE A 337 -11.15 -0.84 -24.24
C PHE A 337 -10.00 -1.83 -24.20
N GLN A 338 -9.06 -1.77 -25.14
CA GLN A 338 -8.00 -2.77 -25.33
C GLN A 338 -8.59 -4.20 -25.35
N ALA A 339 -9.66 -4.39 -26.13
CA ALA A 339 -10.36 -5.65 -26.29
C ALA A 339 -9.86 -6.40 -27.52
N ASP A 340 -9.92 -7.74 -27.47
CA ASP A 340 -9.54 -8.61 -28.57
C ASP A 340 -10.70 -8.82 -29.56
N GLY A 341 -11.93 -8.52 -29.15
CA GLY A 341 -13.10 -8.52 -30.00
C GLY A 341 -14.27 -7.72 -29.43
N ALA A 342 -15.28 -7.54 -30.27
CA ALA A 342 -16.52 -6.84 -29.95
C ALA A 342 -17.71 -7.56 -30.59
N ILE A 343 -18.82 -7.64 -29.85
CA ILE A 343 -20.09 -8.20 -30.32
C ILE A 343 -21.21 -7.21 -30.03
N LEU A 344 -22.04 -6.94 -31.04
CA LEU A 344 -23.29 -6.19 -30.94
C LEU A 344 -24.45 -7.17 -31.08
N CYS A 345 -25.40 -7.12 -30.14
CA CYS A 345 -26.66 -7.84 -30.23
C CYS A 345 -27.84 -6.85 -30.19
N LEU A 346 -28.63 -6.76 -31.27
CA LEU A 346 -29.79 -5.89 -31.40
C LEU A 346 -30.88 -6.60 -32.20
N ASP A 347 -32.09 -6.77 -31.65
CA ASP A 347 -33.25 -7.29 -32.38
C ASP A 347 -33.01 -8.60 -33.18
N GLY A 348 -32.25 -9.52 -32.59
CA GLY A 348 -31.87 -10.79 -33.23
C GLY A 348 -30.71 -10.67 -34.23
N ILE A 349 -30.27 -9.46 -34.55
CA ILE A 349 -29.04 -9.20 -35.30
C ILE A 349 -27.86 -9.35 -34.35
N GLN A 350 -26.85 -10.10 -34.80
CA GLN A 350 -25.54 -10.21 -34.15
C GLN A 350 -24.47 -9.73 -35.14
N ALA A 351 -23.69 -8.72 -34.74
CA ALA A 351 -22.56 -8.25 -35.51
C ALA A 351 -21.27 -8.42 -34.69
N HIS A 352 -20.22 -8.93 -35.34
CA HIS A 352 -18.98 -9.33 -34.68
C HIS A 352 -17.79 -8.61 -35.30
N ALA A 353 -16.81 -8.27 -34.48
CA ALA A 353 -15.48 -7.83 -34.90
C ALA A 353 -14.43 -8.47 -33.99
N GLY A 354 -13.31 -8.91 -34.54
CA GLY A 354 -12.25 -9.57 -33.78
C GLY A 354 -12.69 -10.89 -33.13
N GLU A 355 -12.17 -11.16 -31.93
CA GLU A 355 -12.38 -12.40 -31.19
C GLU A 355 -13.68 -12.38 -30.36
N GLY A 356 -14.63 -13.24 -30.73
CA GLY A 356 -15.91 -13.39 -30.03
C GLY A 356 -16.06 -14.70 -29.27
N PHE A 357 -17.13 -14.77 -28.49
CA PHE A 357 -17.63 -15.99 -27.87
C PHE A 357 -17.99 -17.05 -28.91
N GLU A 358 -17.80 -18.32 -28.55
CA GLU A 358 -18.46 -19.45 -29.18
C GLU A 358 -19.98 -19.36 -28.95
N PRO A 359 -20.83 -19.82 -29.89
CA PRO A 359 -22.29 -19.63 -29.78
C PRO A 359 -22.92 -20.12 -28.46
N PRO A 360 -22.54 -21.28 -27.88
CA PRO A 360 -23.07 -21.70 -26.58
C PRO A 360 -22.65 -20.78 -25.43
N ALA A 361 -21.41 -20.28 -25.45
CA ALA A 361 -20.89 -19.37 -24.45
C ALA A 361 -21.55 -17.99 -24.54
N LEU A 362 -21.79 -17.49 -25.76
CA LEU A 362 -22.53 -16.24 -25.98
C LEU A 362 -23.95 -16.36 -25.43
N ALA A 363 -24.67 -17.42 -25.75
CA ALA A 363 -26.03 -17.63 -25.26
C ALA A 363 -26.09 -17.69 -23.72
N ALA A 364 -25.20 -18.47 -23.11
CA ALA A 364 -25.12 -18.58 -21.65
C ALA A 364 -24.80 -17.23 -20.98
N PHE A 365 -23.83 -16.48 -21.51
CA PHE A 365 -23.50 -15.15 -20.99
C PHE A 365 -24.61 -14.14 -21.19
N ASP A 366 -25.20 -14.09 -22.38
CA ASP A 366 -26.26 -13.15 -22.77
C ASP A 366 -27.50 -13.34 -21.89
N ASP A 367 -27.93 -14.59 -21.66
CA ASP A 367 -29.05 -14.92 -20.79
C ASP A 367 -28.77 -14.53 -19.33
N TRP A 368 -27.60 -14.88 -18.82
CA TRP A 368 -27.19 -14.53 -17.47
C TRP A 368 -27.14 -13.01 -17.27
N PHE A 369 -26.51 -12.29 -18.21
CA PHE A 369 -26.39 -10.83 -18.13
C PHE A 369 -27.74 -10.13 -18.32
N CYS A 370 -28.64 -10.67 -19.15
CA CYS A 370 -29.96 -10.08 -19.38
C CYS A 370 -30.95 -10.32 -18.24
N TYR A 371 -30.95 -11.52 -17.65
CA TYR A 371 -32.03 -11.94 -16.75
C TYR A 371 -31.61 -12.14 -15.30
N GLN A 372 -30.32 -12.35 -15.03
CA GLN A 372 -29.82 -12.62 -13.67
C GLN A 372 -28.99 -11.46 -13.10
N GLN A 373 -28.44 -10.58 -13.94
CA GLN A 373 -27.73 -9.38 -13.50
C GLN A 373 -28.67 -8.18 -13.41
N SER A 374 -28.52 -7.35 -12.37
CA SER A 374 -29.24 -6.08 -12.21
C SER A 374 -28.55 -4.92 -12.91
N ASP A 375 -27.21 -4.93 -12.93
CA ASP A 375 -26.43 -3.83 -13.48
C ASP A 375 -26.59 -3.73 -15.00
N PHE A 376 -26.53 -2.51 -15.54
CA PHE A 376 -26.52 -2.28 -16.99
C PHE A 376 -25.12 -2.36 -17.61
N VAL A 377 -24.09 -2.35 -16.77
CA VAL A 377 -22.69 -2.49 -17.14
C VAL A 377 -22.07 -3.52 -16.20
N TRP A 378 -21.46 -4.54 -16.76
CA TRP A 378 -20.77 -5.58 -16.02
C TRP A 378 -19.38 -5.80 -16.62
N ILE A 379 -18.38 -6.00 -15.76
CA ILE A 379 -17.00 -6.23 -16.19
C ILE A 379 -16.48 -7.42 -15.40
N GLY A 380 -15.95 -8.40 -16.11
CA GLY A 380 -15.33 -9.58 -15.52
C GLY A 380 -14.06 -9.98 -16.27
N ASP A 381 -13.13 -10.55 -15.52
CA ASP A 381 -11.83 -11.00 -15.98
C ASP A 381 -11.70 -12.53 -16.00
N SER A 382 -12.66 -13.26 -15.42
CA SER A 382 -12.70 -14.73 -15.42
C SER A 382 -14.14 -15.24 -15.45
N LEU A 383 -14.68 -15.36 -16.66
CA LEU A 383 -16.07 -15.77 -16.88
C LEU A 383 -16.37 -17.16 -16.32
N SER A 384 -15.45 -18.12 -16.46
CA SER A 384 -15.62 -19.48 -15.93
C SER A 384 -15.75 -19.54 -14.40
N ARG A 385 -15.30 -18.51 -13.68
CA ARG A 385 -15.42 -18.40 -12.22
C ARG A 385 -16.54 -17.48 -11.77
N GLN A 386 -16.84 -16.46 -12.57
CA GLN A 386 -17.76 -15.38 -12.21
C GLN A 386 -19.18 -15.60 -12.74
N VAL A 387 -19.33 -16.41 -13.79
CA VAL A 387 -20.62 -16.74 -14.41
C VAL A 387 -20.94 -18.21 -14.11
N PRO A 388 -22.09 -18.50 -13.46
CA PRO A 388 -22.51 -19.87 -13.18
C PRO A 388 -22.66 -20.71 -14.46
N ASP A 389 -22.26 -21.98 -14.40
CA ASP A 389 -22.41 -22.96 -15.49
C ASP A 389 -21.89 -22.49 -16.86
N PHE A 390 -20.86 -21.62 -16.86
CA PHE A 390 -20.33 -21.02 -18.08
C PHE A 390 -19.65 -22.08 -18.98
N PRO A 391 -20.05 -22.20 -20.27
CA PRO A 391 -19.43 -23.12 -21.21
C PRO A 391 -17.95 -22.82 -21.46
N LEU A 392 -17.21 -23.82 -21.95
CA LEU A 392 -15.82 -23.62 -22.37
C LEU A 392 -15.77 -22.56 -23.49
N SER A 393 -14.92 -21.55 -23.30
CA SER A 393 -14.72 -20.46 -24.25
C SER A 393 -13.28 -20.00 -24.25
N LYS A 394 -12.79 -19.54 -25.41
CA LYS A 394 -11.53 -18.79 -25.51
C LYS A 394 -11.59 -17.39 -24.89
N ILE A 395 -12.79 -16.84 -24.72
CA ILE A 395 -13.01 -15.56 -24.07
C ILE A 395 -13.00 -15.77 -22.55
N ALA A 396 -12.00 -15.21 -21.88
CA ALA A 396 -11.88 -15.30 -20.43
C ALA A 396 -12.49 -14.11 -19.71
N GLY A 397 -12.60 -12.94 -20.36
CA GLY A 397 -13.19 -11.75 -19.76
C GLY A 397 -13.96 -10.88 -20.74
N VAL A 398 -14.88 -10.08 -20.20
CA VAL A 398 -15.76 -9.23 -20.98
C VAL A 398 -16.10 -7.95 -20.23
N ALA A 399 -16.12 -6.83 -20.96
CA ALA A 399 -16.81 -5.62 -20.55
C ALA A 399 -18.13 -5.57 -21.32
N ALA A 400 -19.22 -5.79 -20.59
CA ALA A 400 -20.56 -5.91 -21.12
C ALA A 400 -21.40 -4.69 -20.76
N LEU A 401 -22.17 -4.19 -21.71
CA LEU A 401 -23.19 -3.17 -21.46
C LEU A 401 -24.49 -3.52 -22.17
N ARG A 402 -25.60 -3.07 -21.60
CA ARG A 402 -26.93 -3.20 -22.17
C ARG A 402 -27.76 -1.93 -22.00
N LEU A 403 -28.61 -1.69 -22.97
CA LEU A 403 -29.63 -0.65 -22.94
C LEU A 403 -30.93 -1.19 -23.52
N LYS A 404 -32.03 -0.76 -22.92
CA LYS A 404 -33.38 -1.13 -23.36
C LYS A 404 -33.93 -0.02 -24.23
N SER A 405 -34.28 -0.36 -25.46
CA SER A 405 -34.98 0.52 -26.39
C SER A 405 -36.42 0.77 -25.91
N ARG A 406 -37.09 1.77 -26.49
CA ARG A 406 -38.50 2.11 -26.18
C ARG A 406 -39.47 1.01 -26.59
N ASP A 407 -39.18 0.31 -27.68
CA ASP A 407 -39.94 -0.86 -28.15
C ASP A 407 -39.75 -2.10 -27.25
N GLY A 408 -38.87 -2.01 -26.25
CA GLY A 408 -38.57 -3.07 -25.30
C GLY A 408 -37.42 -3.97 -25.70
N SER A 409 -36.80 -3.76 -26.88
CA SER A 409 -35.65 -4.54 -27.31
C SER A 409 -34.39 -4.22 -26.53
N TRP A 410 -33.48 -5.20 -26.45
CA TRP A 410 -32.18 -5.03 -25.82
C TRP A 410 -31.12 -4.81 -26.89
N LEU A 411 -30.47 -3.65 -26.83
CA LEU A 411 -29.15 -3.47 -27.41
C LEU A 411 -28.10 -3.88 -26.38
N ARG A 412 -27.22 -4.78 -26.78
CA ARG A 412 -26.12 -5.25 -25.94
C ARG A 412 -24.81 -5.15 -26.71
N ILE A 413 -23.76 -4.73 -26.03
CA ILE A 413 -22.40 -4.72 -26.54
C ILE A 413 -21.50 -5.49 -25.58
N TYR A 414 -20.73 -6.42 -26.13
CA TYR A 414 -19.76 -7.23 -25.40
C TYR A 414 -18.37 -6.99 -25.97
N LEU A 415 -17.48 -6.43 -25.16
CA LEU A 415 -16.07 -6.26 -25.51
C LEU A 415 -15.27 -7.38 -24.85
N CYS A 416 -14.75 -8.28 -25.67
CA CYS A 416 -14.22 -9.57 -25.28
C CYS A 416 -12.70 -9.51 -25.17
N ARG A 417 -12.15 -10.22 -24.18
CA ARG A 417 -10.70 -10.47 -24.07
C ARG A 417 -10.43 -11.97 -23.99
N LEU A 418 -9.41 -12.40 -24.72
CA LEU A 418 -8.95 -13.79 -24.70
C LEU A 418 -8.37 -14.15 -23.32
N GLU A 419 -8.30 -15.46 -23.06
CA GLU A 419 -7.47 -15.98 -21.97
C GLU A 419 -6.02 -15.49 -22.13
N HIS A 420 -5.47 -14.99 -21.04
CA HIS A 420 -4.09 -14.56 -20.95
C HIS A 420 -3.45 -15.18 -19.71
N VAL A 421 -2.53 -16.11 -19.94
CA VAL A 421 -1.80 -16.76 -18.86
C VAL A 421 -0.85 -15.76 -18.23
N CYS A 422 -1.21 -15.23 -17.06
CA CYS A 422 -0.35 -14.35 -16.28
C CYS A 422 0.52 -15.16 -15.32
N GLU A 423 1.80 -14.80 -15.26
CA GLU A 423 2.71 -15.28 -14.22
C GLU A 423 2.76 -14.26 -13.09
N VAL A 424 2.25 -14.63 -11.91
CA VAL A 424 2.46 -13.83 -10.69
C VAL A 424 3.68 -14.39 -9.98
N THR A 425 4.71 -13.55 -9.87
CA THR A 425 5.91 -13.93 -9.15
C THR A 425 5.79 -13.53 -7.68
N TRP A 426 5.68 -14.50 -6.80
CA TRP A 426 5.59 -14.29 -5.36
C TRP A 426 6.97 -14.42 -4.69
N GLY A 427 7.19 -13.65 -3.62
CA GLY A 427 8.33 -13.77 -2.72
C GLY A 427 8.21 -14.95 -1.74
N GLY A 428 7.84 -16.12 -2.26
CA GLY A 428 7.51 -17.34 -1.52
C GLY A 428 6.10 -17.86 -1.87
N ASN A 429 5.84 -19.15 -1.67
CA ASN A 429 4.54 -19.75 -2.03
C ASN A 429 3.39 -19.20 -1.15
N PRO A 430 2.38 -18.48 -1.70
CA PRO A 430 1.30 -17.83 -0.95
C PRO A 430 0.46 -18.81 -0.12
N ASP A 431 0.31 -20.06 -0.57
CA ASP A 431 -0.61 -21.06 -0.03
C ASP A 431 -0.01 -21.98 1.04
N LYS A 432 1.30 -21.90 1.31
CA LYS A 432 1.97 -22.86 2.21
C LYS A 432 1.66 -22.54 3.69
N PRO A 433 0.97 -23.43 4.44
CA PRO A 433 0.84 -23.27 5.90
C PRO A 433 2.22 -23.37 6.55
N VAL A 434 2.47 -22.53 7.56
CA VAL A 434 3.75 -22.48 8.25
C VAL A 434 3.62 -23.16 9.62
N GLU A 435 4.54 -24.07 9.95
CA GLU A 435 4.58 -24.86 11.19
C GLU A 435 5.57 -24.30 12.22
N TYR A 436 5.25 -24.45 13.51
CA TYR A 436 6.17 -24.23 14.63
C TYR A 436 7.22 -25.35 14.76
N HIS A 437 8.39 -25.02 15.31
CA HIS A 437 9.35 -25.98 15.87
C HIS A 437 8.80 -26.58 17.17
N ASP A 438 7.82 -27.50 17.10
CA ASP A 438 7.52 -28.45 18.20
C ASP A 438 6.47 -29.54 17.87
N GLY A 439 6.22 -29.83 16.60
CA GLY A 439 5.23 -30.85 16.21
C GLY A 439 3.77 -30.51 16.55
N LYS A 440 3.49 -29.32 17.09
CA LYS A 440 2.16 -28.72 17.19
C LYS A 440 1.91 -27.83 15.98
N VAL A 441 0.79 -28.07 15.28
CA VAL A 441 0.33 -27.21 14.18
C VAL A 441 -0.08 -25.86 14.77
N GLY A 442 0.73 -24.83 14.52
CA GLY A 442 0.53 -23.46 14.99
C GLY A 442 1.12 -22.45 14.00
N ILE A 443 0.70 -21.19 14.11
CA ILE A 443 0.85 -20.12 13.12
C ILE A 443 2.25 -19.47 13.17
N ALA A 444 3.04 -19.50 12.10
CA ALA A 444 4.37 -18.85 12.01
C ALA A 444 4.57 -18.05 10.69
N PRO A 445 5.52 -17.11 10.61
CA PRO A 445 5.84 -16.40 9.37
C PRO A 445 6.60 -17.30 8.38
N ARG A 446 6.46 -17.01 7.07
CA ARG A 446 7.03 -17.81 5.96
C ARG A 446 8.53 -18.06 6.15
N ARG A 447 8.98 -19.29 5.87
CA ARG A 447 10.39 -19.72 6.01
C ARG A 447 11.25 -19.52 4.76
N SER A 448 10.64 -19.46 3.58
CA SER A 448 11.35 -19.29 2.31
C SER A 448 10.80 -18.08 1.57
N PHE A 449 11.72 -17.24 1.11
CA PHE A 449 11.48 -16.11 0.21
C PHE A 449 11.99 -16.42 -1.20
N GLU A 450 12.17 -17.71 -1.52
CA GLU A 450 12.49 -18.14 -2.88
C GLU A 450 11.34 -17.79 -3.83
N LYS A 451 11.72 -17.32 -5.01
CA LYS A 451 10.80 -16.94 -6.08
C LYS A 451 9.85 -18.11 -6.39
N TRP A 452 8.54 -17.89 -6.20
CA TRP A 452 7.50 -18.85 -6.58
C TRP A 452 6.63 -18.23 -7.67
N VAL A 453 6.44 -18.94 -8.78
CA VAL A 453 5.67 -18.44 -9.92
C VAL A 453 4.32 -19.13 -9.96
N GLU A 454 3.26 -18.35 -9.78
CA GLU A 454 1.88 -18.78 -10.01
C GLU A 454 1.52 -18.56 -11.48
N LYS A 455 1.01 -19.58 -12.16
CA LYS A 455 0.36 -19.40 -13.46
C LYS A 455 -1.13 -19.25 -13.24
N ARG A 456 -1.67 -18.05 -13.42
CA ARG A 456 -3.12 -17.82 -13.38
C ARG A 456 -3.73 -18.21 -14.72
N LEU A 457 -4.51 -19.30 -14.69
CA LEU A 457 -5.29 -19.80 -15.83
C LEU A 457 -6.76 -19.40 -15.68
N GLY A 458 -7.43 -19.24 -16.81
CA GLY A 458 -8.85 -18.86 -16.92
C GLY A 458 -9.12 -17.37 -16.69
N TYR A 459 -8.08 -16.52 -16.75
CA TYR A 459 -8.21 -15.07 -16.62
C TYR A 459 -7.83 -14.39 -17.94
N CYS A 460 -8.45 -13.26 -18.26
CA CYS A 460 -7.96 -12.37 -19.31
C CYS A 460 -6.95 -11.36 -18.75
N ARG A 461 -6.40 -10.52 -19.65
CA ARG A 461 -5.70 -9.30 -19.22
C ARG A 461 -6.63 -8.46 -18.32
N GLY A 462 -6.15 -8.01 -17.17
CA GLY A 462 -6.95 -7.23 -16.21
C GLY A 462 -7.54 -5.97 -16.85
N TRP A 463 -8.79 -5.66 -16.53
CA TRP A 463 -9.44 -4.42 -16.97
C TRP A 463 -8.88 -3.24 -16.19
N ASP A 464 -8.58 -2.15 -16.88
CA ASP A 464 -8.14 -0.93 -16.22
C ASP A 464 -9.26 -0.39 -15.33
N ASN A 465 -8.91 0.32 -14.26
CA ASN A 465 -9.88 0.93 -13.34
C ASN A 465 -10.88 1.87 -14.05
N GLU A 466 -10.55 2.30 -15.27
CA GLU A 466 -11.28 3.26 -16.09
C GLU A 466 -12.26 2.58 -17.05
N THR A 467 -12.16 1.27 -17.28
CA THR A 467 -13.04 0.51 -18.18
C THR A 467 -14.52 0.67 -17.80
N ARG A 468 -14.85 0.73 -16.51
CA ARG A 468 -16.25 0.97 -16.07
C ARG A 468 -16.75 2.34 -16.47
N LEU A 469 -15.91 3.37 -16.36
CA LEU A 469 -16.27 4.73 -16.76
C LEU A 469 -16.47 4.81 -18.28
N LEU A 470 -15.59 4.17 -19.04
CA LEU A 470 -15.71 4.00 -20.49
C LEU A 470 -17.05 3.35 -20.87
N ALA A 471 -17.38 2.20 -20.28
CA ALA A 471 -18.64 1.50 -20.57
C ALA A 471 -19.88 2.33 -20.22
N LEU A 472 -19.84 3.08 -19.12
CA LEU A 472 -20.93 3.98 -18.74
C LEU A 472 -21.09 5.16 -19.72
N LYS A 473 -19.98 5.79 -20.15
CA LYS A 473 -20.01 6.85 -21.16
C LYS A 473 -20.53 6.35 -22.50
N LEU A 474 -20.06 5.19 -22.95
CA LEU A 474 -20.54 4.55 -24.18
C LEU A 474 -22.04 4.31 -24.11
N ARG A 475 -22.51 3.72 -23.00
CA ARG A 475 -23.93 3.47 -22.80
C ARG A 475 -24.75 4.76 -22.82
N ASP A 476 -24.27 5.83 -22.20
CA ASP A 476 -24.96 7.13 -22.20
C ASP A 476 -25.01 7.77 -23.61
N LEU A 477 -23.91 7.72 -24.36
CA LEU A 477 -23.88 8.14 -25.76
C LEU A 477 -24.89 7.34 -26.58
N LEU A 478 -24.84 6.01 -26.49
CA LEU A 478 -25.77 5.16 -27.22
C LEU A 478 -27.21 5.41 -26.78
N TYR A 479 -27.47 5.64 -25.50
CA TYR A 479 -28.82 5.95 -25.01
C TYR A 479 -29.36 7.27 -25.57
N ARG A 480 -28.50 8.27 -25.79
CA ARG A 480 -28.86 9.55 -26.42
C ARG A 480 -29.14 9.38 -27.91
N GLU A 481 -28.26 8.67 -28.62
CA GLU A 481 -28.41 8.43 -30.08
C GLU A 481 -29.53 7.42 -30.41
N PHE A 482 -29.82 6.46 -29.52
CA PHE A 482 -30.94 5.52 -29.64
C PHE A 482 -32.29 6.08 -29.19
N ARG A 483 -32.34 7.34 -28.72
CA ARG A 483 -33.61 8.05 -28.47
C ARG A 483 -33.82 9.13 -29.53
N PRO A 484 -34.52 8.81 -30.63
CA PRO A 484 -35.34 9.81 -31.30
C PRO A 484 -36.53 10.22 -30.43
#